data_AF-A0A167NUL0-F1
#
_entry.id   AF-A0A167NUL0-F1
#
_cell.length_a   1.000
_cell.length_b   1.000
_cell.length_c   1.000
_cell.angle_alpha   90.00
_cell.angle_beta   90.00
_cell.angle_gamma   90.00
#
_symmetry.space_group_name_H-M   'P 1'
#
loop_
_entity.id
_entity.type
_entity.pdbx_description
1 polymer ?
#
loop_
_entity_poly.entity_id
_entity_poly.type
_entity_poly.pdbx_seq_one_letter_code
_entity_poly.pdbx_strand_id
1 'polypeptide(L)'
;MSTQDYSYETHQPVRIGAGSFATVYAWRGGPLAFKVAAAPGNCAVIHQEFEMLRMLYAQSSTASLFRLPKPYAFYDPGTSTVILNDGHLQSNRTPSPGHRPTIANPLRGITTDGAAYAMDRIHVVPFEVGSVIKERFYPSFATPQAPPPSLCRLYFGEWPESLRVSRFFSAKHFALNPTQYADLCGAFSELESAKDVAKGMGDMLARIHWRAGFDARDVEFGMGGDGIQEITYYMRAFSKDIEDIQQLVKAHFQNDPYFPCARDSDPLFPSFKEGYLNACGGFVEGGRAFIAAALLEQLLRDTRDQLT
;
A
#
# COMPACT_ATOMS: atom_id res chain seq x y z
N MET A 1 39.14 2.38 -22.69
CA MET A 1 37.67 2.52 -22.73
C MET A 1 37.08 1.15 -22.45
N SER A 2 36.59 0.94 -21.23
CA SER A 2 35.96 -0.32 -20.84
C SER A 2 34.55 -0.37 -21.41
N THR A 3 34.27 -1.35 -22.26
CA THR A 3 32.93 -1.69 -22.73
C THR A 3 32.08 -2.06 -21.52
N GLN A 4 31.11 -1.22 -21.15
CA GLN A 4 30.10 -1.58 -20.17
C GLN A 4 29.31 -2.76 -20.71
N ASP A 5 29.43 -3.87 -20.00
CA ASP A 5 28.76 -5.13 -20.28
C ASP A 5 27.26 -4.97 -19.95
N TYR A 6 26.42 -4.93 -20.99
CA TYR A 6 24.96 -4.85 -20.87
C TYR A 6 24.33 -6.23 -20.50
N SER A 7 25.13 -7.19 -20.04
CA SER A 7 24.76 -8.61 -19.87
C SER A 7 23.86 -8.96 -18.68
N TYR A 8 23.31 -8.00 -17.95
CA TYR A 8 22.53 -8.27 -16.72
C TYR A 8 21.01 -8.23 -16.87
N GLU A 9 20.48 -8.27 -18.09
CA GLU A 9 19.06 -8.59 -18.30
C GLU A 9 18.84 -10.09 -18.07
N THR A 10 18.53 -10.45 -16.83
CA THR A 10 18.19 -11.82 -16.48
C THR A 10 16.71 -12.07 -16.70
N HIS A 11 16.35 -13.13 -17.42
CA HIS A 11 15.00 -13.71 -17.42
C HIS A 11 14.66 -14.44 -16.12
N GLN A 12 15.16 -13.96 -14.97
CA GLN A 12 14.73 -14.42 -13.66
C GLN A 12 14.02 -13.30 -12.86
N PRO A 13 12.86 -13.57 -12.26
CA PRO A 13 12.18 -12.61 -11.42
C PRO A 13 12.96 -12.43 -10.11
N VAL A 14 13.02 -11.20 -9.60
CA VAL A 14 13.70 -10.87 -8.35
C VAL A 14 12.67 -10.79 -7.23
N ARG A 15 12.98 -11.40 -6.08
CA ARG A 15 12.18 -11.24 -4.86
C ARG A 15 12.34 -9.81 -4.33
N ILE A 16 11.22 -9.08 -4.25
CA ILE A 16 11.16 -7.70 -3.75
C ILE A 16 10.51 -7.58 -2.37
N GLY A 17 9.79 -8.62 -1.92
CA GLY A 17 9.20 -8.66 -0.57
C GLY A 17 8.79 -10.07 -0.18
N ALA A 18 8.55 -10.32 1.11
CA ALA A 18 7.84 -11.51 1.57
C ALA A 18 7.20 -11.26 2.93
N GLY A 19 6.09 -11.94 3.17
CA GLY A 19 5.43 -12.05 4.46
C GLY A 19 5.11 -13.51 4.77
N SER A 20 4.28 -13.71 5.79
CA SER A 20 3.84 -15.04 6.25
C SER A 20 3.06 -15.81 5.18
N PHE A 21 2.22 -15.12 4.40
CA PHE A 21 1.30 -15.77 3.46
C PHE A 21 1.78 -15.76 2.01
N ALA A 22 2.68 -14.84 1.64
CA ALA A 22 3.11 -14.63 0.26
C ALA A 22 4.54 -14.11 0.12
N THR A 23 5.15 -14.39 -1.03
CA THR A 23 6.37 -13.73 -1.51
C THR A 23 6.05 -12.88 -2.74
N VAL A 24 6.61 -11.68 -2.79
CA VAL A 24 6.42 -10.74 -3.91
C VAL A 24 7.66 -10.73 -4.79
N TYR A 25 7.46 -10.91 -6.08
CA TYR A 25 8.47 -10.91 -7.12
C TYR A 25 8.22 -9.78 -8.13
N ALA A 26 9.27 -9.36 -8.82
CA ALA A 26 9.14 -8.49 -9.99
C ALA A 26 10.25 -8.80 -11.01
N TRP A 27 9.95 -8.61 -12.28
CA TRP A 27 10.99 -8.57 -13.32
C TRP A 27 11.83 -7.30 -13.13
N ARG A 28 13.15 -7.37 -13.32
CA ARG A 28 14.01 -6.17 -13.30
C ARG A 28 13.52 -5.19 -14.39
N GLY A 29 13.34 -3.91 -14.02
CA GLY A 29 12.79 -2.89 -14.90
C GLY A 29 11.32 -3.08 -15.31
N GLY A 30 10.68 -4.20 -14.94
CA GLY A 30 9.32 -4.51 -15.34
C GLY A 30 8.27 -3.71 -14.55
N PRO A 31 7.12 -3.41 -15.17
CA PRO A 31 6.02 -2.65 -14.55
C PRO A 31 5.11 -3.52 -13.68
N LEU A 32 5.34 -4.84 -13.64
CA LEU A 32 4.51 -5.78 -12.90
C LEU A 32 5.22 -6.32 -11.67
N ALA A 33 4.44 -6.47 -10.61
CA ALA A 33 4.77 -7.28 -9.45
C ALA A 33 3.86 -8.52 -9.40
N PHE A 34 4.37 -9.60 -8.83
CA PHE A 34 3.69 -10.87 -8.71
C PHE A 34 3.68 -11.29 -7.25
N LYS A 35 2.49 -11.44 -6.68
CA LYS A 35 2.34 -11.96 -5.32
C LYS A 35 2.05 -13.46 -5.42
N VAL A 36 2.95 -14.27 -4.87
CA VAL A 36 2.91 -15.74 -4.96
C VAL A 36 2.69 -16.31 -3.57
N ALA A 37 1.77 -17.26 -3.43
CA ALA A 37 1.50 -17.98 -2.19
C ALA A 37 2.81 -18.56 -1.61
N ALA A 38 3.06 -18.31 -0.33
CA ALA A 38 4.25 -18.85 0.36
C ALA A 38 4.15 -20.37 0.58
N ALA A 39 2.94 -20.91 0.61
CA ALA A 39 2.66 -22.34 0.73
C ALA A 39 1.34 -22.68 0.01
N PRO A 40 1.13 -23.94 -0.43
CA PRO A 40 -0.10 -24.36 -1.11
C PRO A 40 -1.39 -24.07 -0.32
N GLY A 41 -1.34 -24.17 1.02
CA GLY A 41 -2.46 -23.87 1.90
C GLY A 41 -2.92 -22.40 1.88
N ASN A 42 -2.13 -21.49 1.29
CA ASN A 42 -2.47 -20.06 1.22
C ASN A 42 -3.22 -19.69 -0.08
N CYS A 43 -3.54 -20.65 -0.96
CA CYS A 43 -4.21 -20.36 -2.24
C CYS A 43 -5.49 -19.52 -2.08
N ALA A 44 -6.37 -19.93 -1.17
CA ALA A 44 -7.62 -19.21 -0.89
C ALA A 44 -7.38 -17.77 -0.40
N VAL A 45 -6.34 -17.56 0.41
CA VAL A 45 -5.98 -16.23 0.92
C VAL A 45 -5.49 -15.32 -0.21
N ILE A 46 -4.65 -15.84 -1.11
CA ILE A 46 -4.16 -15.07 -2.27
C ILE A 46 -5.29 -14.76 -3.25
N HIS A 47 -6.22 -15.70 -3.46
CA HIS A 47 -7.37 -15.47 -4.31
C HIS A 47 -8.30 -14.42 -3.72
N GLN A 48 -8.61 -14.51 -2.43
CA GLN A 48 -9.43 -13.51 -1.73
C GLN A 48 -8.82 -12.11 -1.81
N GLU A 49 -7.49 -11.99 -1.63
CA GLU A 49 -6.81 -10.71 -1.76
C GLU A 49 -6.89 -10.15 -3.20
N PHE A 50 -6.72 -11.00 -4.22
CA PHE A 50 -6.88 -10.59 -5.62
C PHE A 50 -8.29 -10.05 -5.89
N GLU A 51 -9.33 -10.75 -5.41
CA GLU A 51 -10.72 -10.35 -5.59
C GLU A 51 -11.04 -9.04 -4.87
N MET A 52 -10.56 -8.89 -3.64
CA MET A 52 -10.70 -7.67 -2.86
C MET A 52 -10.01 -6.48 -3.56
N LEU A 53 -8.76 -6.65 -4.00
CA LEU A 53 -8.04 -5.61 -4.73
C LEU A 53 -8.74 -5.26 -6.05
N ARG A 54 -9.33 -6.25 -6.73
CA ARG A 54 -10.11 -6.05 -7.96
C ARG A 54 -11.33 -5.17 -7.70
N MET A 55 -12.09 -5.46 -6.64
CA MET A 55 -13.26 -4.66 -6.25
C MET A 55 -12.87 -3.24 -5.84
N LEU A 56 -11.84 -3.09 -5.00
CA LEU A 56 -11.35 -1.78 -4.56
C LEU A 56 -10.85 -0.95 -5.75
N TYR A 57 -10.10 -1.55 -6.67
CA TYR A 57 -9.60 -0.86 -7.86
C TYR A 57 -10.73 -0.41 -8.78
N ALA A 58 -11.75 -1.25 -9.00
CA ALA A 58 -12.92 -0.92 -9.83
C ALA A 58 -13.72 0.27 -9.27
N GLN A 59 -13.65 0.51 -7.97
CA GLN A 59 -14.32 1.63 -7.29
C GLN A 59 -13.39 2.83 -7.05
N SER A 60 -12.11 2.71 -7.38
CA SER A 60 -11.14 3.78 -7.20
C SER A 60 -11.41 4.92 -8.18
N SER A 61 -11.26 6.15 -7.71
CA SER A 61 -11.38 7.34 -8.56
C SER A 61 -9.99 7.83 -8.92
N THR A 62 -9.80 8.37 -10.12
CA THR A 62 -8.58 9.09 -10.49
C THR A 62 -8.36 10.35 -9.65
N ALA A 63 -9.39 10.80 -8.92
CA ALA A 63 -9.31 11.94 -8.00
C ALA A 63 -8.82 11.57 -6.58
N SER A 64 -8.65 10.27 -6.26
CA SER A 64 -8.11 9.88 -4.96
C SER A 64 -6.58 10.01 -4.96
N LEU A 65 -6.03 10.60 -3.89
CA LEU A 65 -4.58 10.78 -3.74
C LEU A 65 -3.83 9.44 -3.74
N PHE A 66 -4.35 8.46 -2.99
CA PHE A 66 -3.75 7.14 -2.91
C PHE A 66 -4.20 6.27 -4.08
N ARG A 67 -3.21 5.69 -4.77
CA ARG A 67 -3.43 4.73 -5.85
C ARG A 67 -3.40 3.31 -5.31
N LEU A 68 -4.25 2.47 -5.89
CA LEU A 68 -4.23 1.02 -5.69
C LEU A 68 -3.44 0.38 -6.82
N PRO A 69 -2.56 -0.61 -6.54
CA PRO A 69 -1.99 -1.43 -7.60
C PRO A 69 -3.10 -2.12 -8.40
N LYS A 70 -3.15 -1.93 -9.72
CA LYS A 70 -4.15 -2.61 -10.56
C LYS A 70 -3.88 -4.11 -10.56
N PRO A 71 -4.84 -4.97 -10.19
CA PRO A 71 -4.69 -6.40 -10.39
C PRO A 71 -4.96 -6.75 -11.85
N TYR A 72 -4.16 -7.62 -12.47
CA TYR A 72 -4.28 -7.99 -13.88
C TYR A 72 -4.78 -9.42 -14.10
N ALA A 73 -4.24 -10.36 -13.34
CA ALA A 73 -4.53 -11.78 -13.52
C ALA A 73 -4.22 -12.55 -12.25
N PHE A 74 -5.00 -13.58 -11.97
CA PHE A 74 -4.76 -14.57 -10.92
C PHE A 74 -4.58 -15.96 -11.56
N TYR A 75 -3.61 -16.72 -11.07
CA TYR A 75 -3.35 -18.10 -11.46
C TYR A 75 -3.76 -19.03 -10.31
N ASP A 76 -4.66 -19.95 -10.62
CA ASP A 76 -5.07 -21.04 -9.73
C ASP A 76 -4.33 -22.34 -10.10
N PRO A 77 -3.43 -22.84 -9.25
CA PRO A 77 -2.71 -24.08 -9.50
C PRO A 77 -3.64 -25.31 -9.45
N GLY A 78 -4.75 -25.25 -8.72
CA GLY A 78 -5.69 -26.37 -8.56
C GLY A 78 -6.44 -26.69 -9.86
N THR A 79 -6.76 -25.65 -10.64
CA THR A 79 -7.42 -25.80 -11.94
C THR A 79 -6.49 -25.56 -13.13
N SER A 80 -5.26 -25.10 -12.88
CA SER A 80 -4.32 -24.65 -13.92
C SER A 80 -4.90 -23.56 -14.83
N THR A 81 -5.78 -22.72 -14.29
CA THR A 81 -6.43 -21.63 -15.03
C THR A 81 -5.89 -20.26 -14.65
N VAL A 82 -6.04 -19.31 -15.56
CA VAL A 82 -5.76 -17.90 -15.33
C VAL A 82 -7.07 -17.12 -15.38
N ILE A 83 -7.40 -16.46 -14.28
CA ILE A 83 -8.54 -15.54 -14.18
C ILE A 83 -8.02 -14.14 -14.49
N LEU A 84 -8.48 -13.55 -15.60
CA LEU A 84 -8.12 -12.19 -15.97
C LEU A 84 -8.99 -11.18 -15.23
N ASN A 85 -8.40 -10.04 -14.86
CA ASN A 85 -9.17 -8.88 -14.46
C ASN A 85 -9.63 -8.14 -15.73
N ASP A 86 -10.81 -8.51 -16.21
CA ASP A 86 -11.41 -8.00 -17.44
C ASP A 86 -11.95 -6.57 -17.26
N GLY A 87 -11.04 -5.62 -17.01
CA GLY A 87 -11.36 -4.19 -17.08
C GLY A 87 -11.07 -3.57 -18.45
N HIS A 88 -10.18 -4.17 -19.26
CA HIS A 88 -9.76 -3.61 -20.56
C HIS A 88 -9.11 -4.58 -21.57
N LEU A 89 -8.98 -5.88 -21.27
CA LEU A 89 -8.31 -6.83 -22.18
C LEU A 89 -9.25 -7.71 -23.01
N GLN A 90 -10.54 -7.76 -22.69
CA GLN A 90 -11.56 -8.30 -23.60
C GLN A 90 -12.19 -7.18 -24.41
N SER A 91 -11.38 -6.53 -25.24
CA SER A 91 -11.97 -6.04 -26.47
C SER A 91 -12.26 -7.28 -27.32
N ASN A 92 -13.53 -7.58 -27.55
CA ASN A 92 -13.99 -8.33 -28.72
C ASN A 92 -13.64 -7.54 -30.00
N ARG A 93 -12.35 -7.28 -30.21
CA ARG A 93 -11.81 -6.66 -31.42
C ARG A 93 -11.60 -7.81 -32.38
N THR A 94 -12.44 -7.85 -33.41
CA THR A 94 -12.06 -8.39 -34.72
C THR A 94 -10.59 -8.05 -34.97
N PRO A 95 -9.72 -9.02 -35.32
CA PRO A 95 -8.29 -8.79 -35.43
C PRO A 95 -8.02 -7.67 -36.43
N SER A 96 -7.72 -6.48 -35.89
CA SER A 96 -7.29 -5.35 -36.70
C SER A 96 -5.83 -5.58 -37.10
N PRO A 97 -5.41 -5.18 -38.31
CA PRO A 97 -4.01 -5.19 -38.70
C PRO A 97 -3.21 -4.35 -37.69
N GLY A 98 -2.28 -4.99 -36.96
CA GLY A 98 -1.52 -4.37 -35.86
C GLY A 98 -1.73 -5.02 -34.48
N HIS A 99 -2.55 -6.06 -34.38
CA HIS A 99 -2.69 -6.84 -33.15
C HIS A 99 -1.35 -7.54 -32.82
N ARG A 100 -0.67 -7.06 -31.78
CA ARG A 100 0.51 -7.73 -31.24
C ARG A 100 0.07 -9.04 -30.59
N PRO A 101 0.71 -10.18 -30.89
CA PRO A 101 0.34 -11.44 -30.25
C PRO A 101 0.48 -11.32 -28.73
N THR A 102 -0.56 -11.71 -28.00
CA THR A 102 -0.49 -11.88 -26.55
C THR A 102 0.38 -13.10 -26.26
N ILE A 103 1.68 -12.87 -26.09
CA ILE A 103 2.62 -13.96 -25.76
C ILE A 103 2.47 -14.28 -24.27
N ALA A 104 1.89 -15.46 -24.01
CA ALA A 104 1.97 -16.25 -22.79
C ALA A 104 1.34 -15.69 -21.49
N ASN A 105 0.82 -16.62 -20.68
CA ASN A 105 0.44 -16.41 -19.29
C ASN A 105 1.59 -15.68 -18.54
N PRO A 106 1.42 -14.42 -18.08
CA PRO A 106 2.49 -13.65 -17.46
C PRO A 106 3.00 -14.27 -16.15
N LEU A 107 2.27 -15.24 -15.60
CA LEU A 107 2.59 -15.97 -14.37
C LEU A 107 3.42 -17.24 -14.63
N ARG A 108 3.51 -17.74 -15.89
CA ARG A 108 4.18 -19.01 -16.23
C ARG A 108 5.69 -19.02 -15.93
N GLY A 109 6.34 -17.85 -15.90
CA GLY A 109 7.75 -17.71 -15.52
C GLY A 109 7.98 -17.38 -14.04
N ILE A 110 6.91 -17.27 -13.25
CA ILE A 110 6.97 -16.88 -11.84
C ILE A 110 6.76 -18.08 -10.92
N THR A 111 5.78 -18.91 -11.23
CA THR A 111 5.42 -20.09 -10.43
C THR A 111 4.70 -21.11 -11.31
N THR A 112 4.90 -22.40 -11.01
CA THR A 112 4.15 -23.51 -11.62
C THR A 112 3.22 -24.18 -10.62
N ASP A 113 3.48 -24.04 -9.31
CA ASP A 113 2.87 -24.90 -8.29
C ASP A 113 2.13 -24.11 -7.20
N GLY A 114 2.29 -22.78 -7.18
CA GLY A 114 1.70 -21.89 -6.19
C GLY A 114 0.73 -20.89 -6.81
N ALA A 115 -0.37 -20.60 -6.11
CA ALA A 115 -1.29 -19.54 -6.50
C ALA A 115 -0.60 -18.19 -6.54
N ALA A 116 -0.92 -17.38 -7.53
CA ALA A 116 -0.29 -16.08 -7.69
C ALA A 116 -1.19 -15.09 -8.42
N TYR A 117 -1.04 -13.80 -8.15
CA TYR A 117 -1.61 -12.77 -9.01
C TYR A 117 -0.57 -11.74 -9.43
N ALA A 118 -0.77 -11.19 -10.63
CA ALA A 118 -0.02 -10.08 -11.19
C ALA A 118 -0.74 -8.76 -10.90
N MET A 119 0.02 -7.73 -10.53
CA MET A 119 -0.49 -6.38 -10.30
C MET A 119 0.52 -5.31 -10.76
N ASP A 120 0.07 -4.05 -10.83
CA ASP A 120 0.98 -2.91 -10.99
C ASP A 120 2.08 -2.98 -9.93
N ARG A 121 3.31 -2.71 -10.37
CA ARG A 121 4.44 -2.58 -9.45
C ARG A 121 4.42 -1.20 -8.82
N ILE A 122 4.59 -1.16 -7.50
CA ILE A 122 5.00 0.06 -6.81
C ILE A 122 6.51 0.21 -7.02
N HIS A 123 6.93 1.27 -7.70
CA HIS A 123 8.34 1.50 -7.97
C HIS A 123 9.04 2.11 -6.76
N VAL A 124 10.37 2.02 -6.77
CA VAL A 124 11.17 2.57 -5.68
C VAL A 124 11.03 4.08 -5.63
N VAL A 125 11.15 4.65 -4.43
CA VAL A 125 11.24 6.11 -4.24
C VAL A 125 12.36 6.67 -5.14
N PRO A 126 12.15 7.82 -5.81
CA PRO A 126 13.19 8.50 -6.58
C PRO A 126 14.49 8.67 -5.78
N PHE A 127 15.61 8.55 -6.46
CA PHE A 127 16.93 8.45 -5.83
C PHE A 127 17.24 9.68 -4.95
N GLU A 128 16.85 10.86 -5.41
CA GLU A 128 17.05 12.13 -4.74
C GLU A 128 16.31 12.17 -3.39
N VAL A 129 15.02 11.82 -3.41
CA VAL A 129 14.18 11.74 -2.21
C VAL A 129 14.71 10.67 -1.26
N GLY A 130 15.05 9.49 -1.78
CA GLY A 130 15.62 8.41 -0.98
C GLY A 130 16.96 8.78 -0.35
N SER A 131 17.80 9.54 -1.05
CA SER A 131 19.10 9.99 -0.54
C SER A 131 18.94 10.95 0.63
N VAL A 132 18.01 11.91 0.53
CA VAL A 132 17.68 12.83 1.63
C VAL A 132 17.13 12.07 2.85
N ILE A 133 16.25 11.09 2.64
CA ILE A 133 15.75 10.24 3.74
C ILE A 133 16.89 9.48 4.41
N LYS A 134 17.79 8.89 3.61
CA LYS A 134 18.98 8.20 4.13
C LYS A 134 19.85 9.12 4.96
N GLU A 135 20.16 10.31 4.45
CA GLU A 135 21.06 11.26 5.09
C GLU A 135 20.49 11.80 6.40
N ARG A 136 19.18 12.12 6.43
CA ARG A 136 18.57 12.80 7.57
C ARG A 136 17.99 11.87 8.63
N PHE A 137 17.47 10.71 8.22
CA PHE A 137 16.61 9.91 9.09
C PHE A 137 17.13 8.50 9.38
N TYR A 138 18.16 8.02 8.67
CA TYR A 138 18.74 6.72 9.03
C TYR A 138 19.42 6.81 10.39
N PRO A 139 19.23 5.80 11.26
CA PRO A 139 19.88 5.79 12.56
C PRO A 139 21.40 5.66 12.39
N SER A 140 22.16 6.19 13.35
CA SER A 140 23.63 6.17 13.32
C SER A 140 24.24 4.78 13.27
N PHE A 141 23.51 3.75 13.70
CA PHE A 141 23.93 2.34 13.62
C PHE A 141 23.66 1.69 12.26
N ALA A 142 22.97 2.36 11.32
CA ALA A 142 22.80 1.86 9.97
C ALA A 142 24.17 1.78 9.27
N THR A 143 24.36 0.74 8.44
CA THR A 143 25.64 0.58 7.73
C THR A 143 25.81 1.73 6.73
N PRO A 144 27.03 2.29 6.55
CA PRO A 144 27.27 3.34 5.56
C PRO A 144 26.86 2.93 4.12
N GLN A 145 26.96 1.63 3.83
CA GLN A 145 26.61 1.01 2.55
C GLN A 145 25.10 0.73 2.41
N ALA A 146 24.27 1.01 3.42
CA ALA A 146 22.83 0.83 3.32
C ALA A 146 22.28 1.63 2.13
N PRO A 147 21.46 1.02 1.26
CA PRO A 147 20.88 1.73 0.13
C PRO A 147 19.84 2.76 0.62
N PRO A 148 19.52 3.76 -0.22
CA PRO A 148 18.30 4.57 -0.06
C PRO A 148 17.05 3.69 0.10
N PRO A 149 15.98 4.21 0.74
CA PRO A 149 14.77 3.45 0.96
C PRO A 149 14.13 3.05 -0.37
N SER A 150 13.73 1.79 -0.49
CA SER A 150 12.95 1.36 -1.66
C SER A 150 11.52 1.92 -1.59
N LEU A 151 10.87 1.80 -0.44
CA LEU A 151 9.53 2.30 -0.19
C LEU A 151 9.49 2.95 1.18
N CYS A 152 8.61 3.93 1.33
CA CYS A 152 8.31 4.50 2.64
C CYS A 152 6.89 4.11 3.08
N ARG A 153 6.74 3.71 4.34
CA ARG A 153 5.44 3.53 5.00
C ARG A 153 5.11 4.80 5.77
N LEU A 154 3.88 5.29 5.62
CA LEU A 154 3.46 6.55 6.24
C LEU A 154 2.79 6.25 7.58
N TYR A 155 3.54 6.39 8.68
CA TYR A 155 3.08 6.09 10.04
C TYR A 155 2.57 7.37 10.70
N PHE A 156 1.44 7.89 10.22
CA PHE A 156 0.93 9.19 10.67
C PHE A 156 0.24 9.16 12.04
N GLY A 157 0.06 7.97 12.62
CA GLY A 157 -0.37 7.78 14.01
C GLY A 157 0.77 7.65 15.01
N GLU A 158 2.04 7.63 14.56
CA GLU A 158 3.19 7.54 15.45
C GLU A 158 3.53 8.94 16.01
N TRP A 159 3.63 9.05 17.33
CA TRP A 159 3.84 10.33 18.01
C TRP A 159 5.32 10.52 18.42
N PRO A 160 5.89 11.74 18.40
CA PRO A 160 7.31 11.98 18.72
C PRO A 160 7.79 11.48 20.09
N GLU A 161 6.98 11.49 21.14
CA GLU A 161 7.34 10.92 22.46
C GLU A 161 7.43 9.40 22.46
N SER A 162 6.81 8.70 21.50
CA SER A 162 6.93 7.25 21.35
C SER A 162 8.15 6.83 20.51
N LEU A 163 9.13 7.73 20.28
CA LEU A 163 10.43 7.46 19.64
C LEU A 163 11.27 6.46 20.44
N ARG A 164 10.76 5.25 20.65
CA ARG A 164 11.62 4.09 20.79
C ARG A 164 12.32 3.97 19.47
N VAL A 165 13.60 4.33 19.43
CA VAL A 165 14.50 4.00 18.33
C VAL A 165 14.30 2.51 18.06
N SER A 166 13.55 2.19 17.00
CA SER A 166 13.28 0.80 16.66
C SER A 166 14.62 0.12 16.51
N ARG A 167 14.84 -0.95 17.28
CA ARG A 167 16.05 -1.79 17.12
C ARG A 167 16.09 -2.45 15.73
N PHE A 168 14.99 -2.39 15.00
CA PHE A 168 14.81 -2.94 13.67
C PHE A 168 14.74 -1.80 12.65
N PHE A 169 15.84 -1.62 11.93
CA PHE A 169 15.96 -0.69 10.80
C PHE A 169 15.75 -1.46 9.49
N SER A 170 14.91 -0.95 8.60
CA SER A 170 14.69 -1.52 7.26
C SER A 170 14.81 -0.45 6.18
N ALA A 171 15.88 -0.53 5.39
CA ALA A 171 16.05 0.27 4.17
C ALA A 171 15.09 -0.16 3.04
N LYS A 172 14.28 -1.21 3.20
CA LYS A 172 13.31 -1.60 2.16
C LYS A 172 11.94 -0.95 2.35
N HIS A 173 11.54 -0.79 3.61
CA HIS A 173 10.24 -0.26 4.02
C HIS A 173 10.46 0.73 5.17
N PHE A 174 11.00 1.91 4.84
CA PHE A 174 11.34 2.91 5.84
C PHE A 174 10.06 3.55 6.40
N ALA A 175 9.90 3.56 7.72
CA ALA A 175 8.75 4.22 8.35
C ALA A 175 8.99 5.73 8.42
N LEU A 176 8.06 6.52 7.89
CA LEU A 176 8.03 7.97 8.00
C LEU A 176 6.91 8.38 8.95
N ASN A 177 7.28 9.01 10.06
CA ASN A 177 6.33 9.65 10.95
C ASN A 177 5.98 11.08 10.47
N PRO A 178 4.97 11.75 11.06
CA PRO A 178 4.56 13.09 10.64
C PRO A 178 5.68 14.13 10.64
N THR A 179 6.56 14.10 11.64
CA THR A 179 7.67 15.05 11.77
C THR A 179 8.71 14.87 10.67
N GLN A 180 9.11 13.62 10.40
CA GLN A 180 10.04 13.29 9.32
C GLN A 180 9.45 13.64 7.95
N TYR A 181 8.16 13.37 7.76
CA TYR A 181 7.47 13.71 6.52
C TYR A 181 7.40 15.25 6.32
N ALA A 182 7.11 16.01 7.38
CA ALA A 182 7.11 17.47 7.32
C ALA A 182 8.49 18.06 6.98
N ASP A 183 9.58 17.52 7.55
CA ASP A 183 10.94 17.92 7.18
C ASP A 183 11.25 17.58 5.70
N LEU A 184 10.76 16.44 5.22
CA LEU A 184 10.89 16.05 3.82
C LEU A 184 10.14 17.01 2.88
N CYS A 185 8.92 17.43 3.22
CA CYS A 185 8.19 18.48 2.48
C CYS A 185 8.96 19.81 2.43
N GLY A 186 9.73 20.12 3.47
CA GLY A 186 10.61 21.30 3.48
C GLY A 186 11.77 21.20 2.49
N ALA A 187 12.20 19.98 2.15
CA ALA A 187 13.23 19.71 1.16
C ALA A 187 12.68 19.56 -0.27
N PHE A 188 11.41 19.15 -0.42
CA PHE A 188 10.76 18.88 -1.69
C PHE A 188 9.36 19.49 -1.72
N SER A 189 9.24 20.68 -2.32
CA SER A 189 7.99 21.44 -2.39
C SER A 189 6.89 20.77 -3.23
N GLU A 190 7.25 19.79 -4.04
CA GLU A 190 6.38 19.00 -4.89
C GLU A 190 5.63 17.90 -4.11
N LEU A 191 6.05 17.60 -2.88
CA LEU A 191 5.35 16.66 -2.03
C LEU A 191 4.05 17.28 -1.49
N GLU A 192 2.99 16.48 -1.49
CA GLU A 192 1.74 16.80 -0.83
C GLU A 192 1.96 17.18 0.64
N SER A 193 1.14 18.09 1.15
CA SER A 193 1.23 18.43 2.57
C SER A 193 0.82 17.24 3.43
N ALA A 194 1.37 17.14 4.65
CA ALA A 194 0.96 16.09 5.59
C ALA A 194 -0.56 16.08 5.84
N LYS A 195 -1.21 17.25 5.77
CA LYS A 195 -2.67 17.40 5.90
C LYS A 195 -3.41 16.81 4.70
N ASP A 196 -2.93 17.05 3.48
CA ASP A 196 -3.53 16.50 2.26
C ASP A 196 -3.34 14.98 2.17
N VAL A 197 -2.18 14.49 2.60
CA VAL A 197 -1.93 13.05 2.77
C VAL A 197 -2.88 12.44 3.79
N ALA A 198 -3.01 13.04 4.98
CA ALA A 198 -3.95 12.56 6.01
C ALA A 198 -5.40 12.56 5.51
N LYS A 199 -5.80 13.61 4.77
CA LYS A 199 -7.11 13.67 4.10
C LYS A 199 -7.30 12.56 3.08
N GLY A 200 -6.27 12.27 2.27
CA GLY A 200 -6.27 11.14 1.34
C GLY A 200 -6.39 9.78 2.03
N MET A 201 -5.75 9.60 3.20
CA MET A 201 -5.88 8.38 4.01
C MET A 201 -7.32 8.19 4.47
N GLY A 202 -7.96 9.27 4.94
CA GLY A 202 -9.37 9.28 5.33
C GLY A 202 -10.29 8.93 4.17
N ASP A 203 -10.13 9.59 3.01
CA ASP A 203 -10.92 9.33 1.80
C ASP A 203 -10.84 7.84 1.41
N MET A 204 -9.62 7.30 1.36
CA MET A 204 -9.41 5.91 0.97
C MET A 204 -10.03 4.93 1.98
N LEU A 205 -9.85 5.17 3.28
CA LEU A 205 -10.41 4.30 4.32
C LEU A 205 -11.94 4.27 4.26
N ALA A 206 -12.58 5.41 4.05
CA ALA A 206 -14.03 5.49 3.91
C ALA A 206 -14.53 4.72 2.67
N ARG A 207 -13.77 4.71 1.56
CA ARG A 207 -14.13 3.91 0.37
C ARG A 207 -14.04 2.42 0.66
N ILE A 208 -12.99 1.99 1.35
CA ILE A 208 -12.85 0.60 1.78
C ILE A 208 -14.06 0.20 2.65
N HIS A 209 -14.40 1.04 3.64
CA HIS A 209 -15.51 0.75 4.54
C HIS A 209 -16.86 0.72 3.80
N TRP A 210 -17.21 1.82 3.13
CA TRP A 210 -18.60 2.06 2.73
C TRP A 210 -18.93 1.70 1.28
N ARG A 211 -17.92 1.63 0.41
CA ARG A 211 -18.13 1.28 -1.00
C ARG A 211 -17.76 -0.16 -1.29
N ALA A 212 -16.68 -0.64 -0.68
CA ALA A 212 -16.20 -2.00 -0.85
C ALA A 212 -16.71 -2.97 0.24
N GLY A 213 -17.20 -2.46 1.37
CA GLY A 213 -17.79 -3.29 2.42
C GLY A 213 -16.77 -3.99 3.30
N PHE A 214 -15.58 -3.41 3.44
CA PHE A 214 -14.42 -4.02 4.09
C PHE A 214 -13.94 -3.28 5.34
N ASP A 215 -13.43 -4.00 6.33
CA ASP A 215 -12.99 -3.44 7.62
C ASP A 215 -11.60 -2.80 7.60
N ALA A 216 -10.91 -2.83 6.45
CA ALA A 216 -9.57 -2.25 6.26
C ALA A 216 -8.47 -2.78 7.21
N ARG A 217 -8.60 -4.01 7.71
CA ARG A 217 -7.57 -4.64 8.54
C ARG A 217 -6.30 -5.00 7.76
N ASP A 218 -5.15 -4.62 8.28
CA ASP A 218 -3.83 -4.74 7.64
C ASP A 218 -3.70 -3.88 6.35
N VAL A 219 -4.46 -2.78 6.27
CA VAL A 219 -4.21 -1.73 5.28
C VAL A 219 -2.89 -1.02 5.60
N GLU A 220 -2.06 -0.84 4.57
CA GLU A 220 -0.82 -0.08 4.63
C GLU A 220 -0.88 1.12 3.67
N PHE A 221 -0.47 2.28 4.16
CA PHE A 221 -0.26 3.48 3.34
C PHE A 221 1.23 3.72 3.14
N GLY A 222 1.62 4.11 1.94
CA GLY A 222 3.01 4.37 1.64
C GLY A 222 3.25 5.33 0.50
N MET A 223 4.53 5.66 0.35
CA MET A 223 5.09 6.54 -0.66
C MET A 223 6.17 5.78 -1.43
N GLY A 224 6.07 5.79 -2.76
CA GLY A 224 6.98 5.13 -3.69
C GLY A 224 7.19 5.99 -4.94
N GLY A 225 7.78 5.42 -5.97
CA GLY A 225 7.91 6.06 -7.27
C GLY A 225 6.87 5.59 -8.29
N ASP A 226 6.78 6.31 -9.40
CA ASP A 226 6.03 5.93 -10.61
C ASP A 226 6.84 5.06 -11.60
N GLY A 227 8.14 4.94 -11.37
CA GLY A 227 9.09 4.22 -12.23
C GLY A 227 9.90 5.12 -13.15
N ILE A 228 9.66 6.42 -13.12
CA ILE A 228 10.39 7.45 -13.84
C ILE A 228 11.07 8.35 -12.81
N GLN A 229 10.40 9.42 -12.36
CA GLN A 229 10.96 10.40 -11.43
C GLN A 229 9.92 10.95 -10.44
N GLU A 230 8.64 10.57 -10.56
CA GLU A 230 7.59 11.14 -9.72
C GLU A 230 7.33 10.28 -8.48
N ILE A 231 6.88 10.94 -7.43
CA ILE A 231 6.37 10.28 -6.22
C ILE A 231 4.93 9.86 -6.45
N THR A 232 4.60 8.64 -6.00
CA THR A 232 3.24 8.14 -5.95
C THR A 232 2.89 7.68 -4.55
N TYR A 233 1.71 8.07 -4.08
CA TYR A 233 1.10 7.57 -2.85
C TYR A 233 0.32 6.31 -3.17
N TYR A 234 0.58 5.24 -2.44
CA TYR A 234 -0.07 3.96 -2.65
C TYR A 234 -0.72 3.45 -1.37
N MET A 235 -1.78 2.67 -1.56
CA MET A 235 -2.39 1.89 -0.50
C MET A 235 -2.32 0.40 -0.88
N ARG A 236 -2.02 -0.43 0.11
CA ARG A 236 -2.15 -1.89 0.03
C ARG A 236 -3.18 -2.30 1.06
N ALA A 237 -4.09 -3.17 0.68
CA ALA A 237 -5.09 -3.70 1.58
C ALA A 237 -4.91 -5.20 1.75
N PHE A 238 -5.19 -5.65 2.96
CA PHE A 238 -5.93 -6.87 3.22
C PHE A 238 -7.21 -6.41 3.95
N SER A 239 -8.27 -7.21 4.04
CA SER A 239 -9.44 -6.86 4.86
C SER A 239 -10.43 -8.02 4.96
N LYS A 240 -11.40 -7.87 5.86
CA LYS A 240 -12.59 -8.74 5.95
C LYS A 240 -13.86 -7.93 5.74
N ASP A 241 -14.96 -8.63 5.47
CA ASP A 241 -16.27 -8.00 5.39
C ASP A 241 -16.65 -7.33 6.71
N ILE A 242 -17.42 -6.25 6.62
CA ILE A 242 -17.92 -5.49 7.77
C ILE A 242 -19.18 -6.16 8.31
N GLU A 243 -19.16 -6.47 9.59
CA GLU A 243 -20.37 -6.87 10.34
C GLU A 243 -20.98 -5.65 11.06
N ASP A 244 -20.14 -4.81 11.68
CA ASP A 244 -20.59 -3.63 12.42
C ASP A 244 -19.50 -2.53 12.57
N ILE A 245 -19.88 -1.40 13.20
CA ILE A 245 -18.97 -0.27 13.49
C ILE A 245 -17.85 -0.67 14.47
N GLN A 246 -18.11 -1.56 15.42
CA GLN A 246 -17.11 -1.94 16.43
C GLN A 246 -15.98 -2.73 15.80
N GLN A 247 -16.27 -3.55 14.78
CA GLN A 247 -15.26 -4.21 13.97
C GLN A 247 -14.39 -3.19 13.21
N LEU A 248 -15.00 -2.14 12.65
CA LEU A 248 -14.23 -1.06 11.98
C LEU A 248 -13.28 -0.36 12.94
N VAL A 249 -13.77 -0.01 14.13
CA VAL A 249 -12.95 0.63 15.18
C VAL A 249 -11.84 -0.31 15.62
N LYS A 250 -12.17 -1.59 15.86
CA LYS A 250 -11.18 -2.61 16.23
C LYS A 250 -10.10 -2.75 15.16
N ALA A 251 -10.47 -2.83 13.88
CA ALA A 251 -9.53 -2.91 12.78
C ALA A 251 -8.63 -1.66 12.70
N HIS A 252 -9.20 -0.46 12.84
CA HIS A 252 -8.47 0.80 12.87
C HIS A 252 -7.34 0.81 13.91
N PHE A 253 -7.61 0.32 15.12
CA PHE A 253 -6.62 0.27 16.21
C PHE A 253 -5.74 -1.00 16.23
N GLN A 254 -6.07 -2.00 15.42
CA GLN A 254 -5.24 -3.20 15.24
C GLN A 254 -4.17 -3.01 14.18
N ASN A 255 -4.40 -2.11 13.22
CA ASN A 255 -3.40 -1.75 12.24
C ASN A 255 -2.18 -1.12 12.94
N ASP A 256 -1.01 -1.23 12.30
CA ASP A 256 0.15 -0.39 12.58
C ASP A 256 -0.29 1.10 12.61
N PRO A 257 0.49 2.01 13.23
CA PRO A 257 0.11 3.41 13.45
C PRO A 257 0.14 4.25 12.15
N TYR A 258 -0.56 3.79 11.10
CA TYR A 258 -0.70 4.44 9.80
C TYR A 258 -1.59 5.68 9.88
N PHE A 259 -2.71 5.59 10.61
CA PHE A 259 -3.70 6.66 10.66
C PHE A 259 -3.35 7.69 11.73
N PRO A 260 -3.60 8.99 11.49
CA PRO A 260 -3.57 9.99 12.55
C PRO A 260 -4.37 9.55 13.79
N CYS A 261 -3.85 9.83 14.98
CA CYS A 261 -4.50 9.45 16.22
C CYS A 261 -5.86 10.13 16.32
N ALA A 262 -6.89 9.40 16.76
CA ALA A 262 -8.23 9.95 16.90
C ALA A 262 -8.36 10.87 18.12
N ARG A 263 -7.68 12.03 18.06
CA ARG A 263 -7.64 13.08 19.09
C ARG A 263 -7.77 14.44 18.41
N ASP A 264 -8.45 15.37 19.06
CA ASP A 264 -8.49 16.77 18.57
C ASP A 264 -7.13 17.48 18.72
N SER A 265 -6.24 16.98 19.59
CA SER A 265 -4.87 17.48 19.74
C SER A 265 -3.92 16.99 18.64
N ASP A 266 -4.28 15.95 17.88
CA ASP A 266 -3.49 15.50 16.73
C ASP A 266 -3.74 16.47 15.55
N PRO A 267 -2.70 17.14 15.02
CA PRO A 267 -2.87 18.15 13.98
C PRO A 267 -3.32 17.59 12.61
N LEU A 268 -3.18 16.28 12.39
CA LEU A 268 -3.54 15.62 11.12
C LEU A 268 -4.93 14.97 11.18
N PHE A 269 -5.43 14.64 12.37
CA PHE A 269 -6.72 13.99 12.52
C PHE A 269 -7.92 14.78 11.96
N PRO A 270 -8.00 16.12 12.10
CA PRO A 270 -9.07 16.90 11.47
C PRO A 270 -9.14 16.72 9.95
N SER A 271 -7.99 16.73 9.27
CA SER A 271 -7.90 16.51 7.83
C SER A 271 -8.28 15.07 7.44
N PHE A 272 -7.82 14.09 8.21
CA PHE A 272 -8.24 12.70 8.05
C PHE A 272 -9.76 12.53 8.17
N LYS A 273 -10.35 13.06 9.24
CA LYS A 273 -11.80 13.05 9.48
C LYS A 273 -12.57 13.72 8.35
N GLU A 274 -12.08 14.85 7.86
CA GLU A 274 -12.68 15.57 6.72
C GLU A 274 -12.71 14.68 5.46
N GLY A 275 -11.55 14.10 5.10
CA GLY A 275 -11.45 13.20 3.94
C GLY A 275 -12.35 11.97 4.07
N TYR A 276 -12.38 11.37 5.27
CA TYR A 276 -13.21 10.22 5.58
C TYR A 276 -14.70 10.52 5.38
N LEU A 277 -15.20 11.58 6.01
CA LEU A 277 -16.63 11.93 5.94
C LEU A 277 -17.05 12.36 4.52
N ASN A 278 -16.19 13.07 3.78
CA ASN A 278 -16.48 13.47 2.40
C ASN A 278 -16.60 12.27 1.46
N ALA A 279 -15.82 11.20 1.69
CA ALA A 279 -15.80 10.02 0.84
C ALA A 279 -16.92 9.01 1.13
N CYS A 280 -17.60 9.12 2.28
CA CYS A 280 -18.69 8.24 2.71
C CYS A 280 -19.90 8.23 1.75
N GLY A 281 -20.09 9.28 0.92
CA GLY A 281 -21.18 9.33 -0.05
C GLY A 281 -22.56 9.20 0.63
N GLY A 282 -23.34 8.17 0.30
CA GLY A 282 -24.65 7.90 0.93
C GLY A 282 -24.59 7.38 2.37
N PHE A 283 -23.40 7.09 2.89
CA PHE A 283 -23.19 6.43 4.19
C PHE A 283 -22.70 7.38 5.29
N VAL A 284 -22.93 8.69 5.16
CA VAL A 284 -22.39 9.71 6.08
C VAL A 284 -22.73 9.44 7.55
N GLU A 285 -23.93 8.96 7.87
CA GLU A 285 -24.31 8.64 9.25
C GLU A 285 -23.49 7.47 9.82
N GLY A 286 -23.25 6.42 9.01
CA GLY A 286 -22.34 5.34 9.38
C GLY A 286 -20.90 5.85 9.58
N GLY A 287 -20.45 6.76 8.71
CA GLY A 287 -19.15 7.40 8.85
C GLY A 287 -19.00 8.25 10.10
N ARG A 288 -20.03 9.03 10.46
CA ARG A 288 -20.08 9.80 11.71
C ARG A 288 -20.04 8.88 12.93
N ALA A 289 -20.79 7.77 12.90
CA ALA A 289 -20.79 6.77 13.96
C ALA A 289 -19.40 6.15 14.15
N PHE A 290 -18.72 5.78 13.06
CA PHE A 290 -17.34 5.29 13.10
C PHE A 290 -16.38 6.30 13.72
N ILE A 291 -16.38 7.56 13.25
CA ILE A 291 -15.49 8.60 13.78
C ILE A 291 -15.74 8.85 15.28
N ALA A 292 -17.01 8.91 15.70
CA ALA A 292 -17.36 9.10 17.10
C ALA A 292 -16.89 7.91 17.97
N ALA A 293 -17.06 6.69 17.48
CA ALA A 293 -16.61 5.49 18.18
C ALA A 293 -15.07 5.40 18.26
N ALA A 294 -14.35 5.80 17.20
CA ALA A 294 -12.89 5.86 17.20
C ALA A 294 -12.36 6.89 18.21
N LEU A 295 -12.96 8.08 18.27
CA LEU A 295 -12.65 9.11 19.28
C LEU A 295 -12.86 8.58 20.72
N LEU A 296 -13.98 7.89 20.96
CA LEU A 296 -14.27 7.32 22.27
C LEU A 296 -13.26 6.23 22.67
N GLU A 297 -12.95 5.31 21.75
CA GLU A 297 -11.95 4.26 22.01
C GLU A 297 -10.56 4.84 22.27
N GLN A 298 -10.16 5.89 21.54
CA GLN A 298 -8.88 6.58 21.80
C GLN A 298 -8.87 7.21 23.20
N LEU A 299 -9.93 7.87 23.62
CA LEU A 299 -10.04 8.44 24.97
C LEU A 299 -9.91 7.37 26.05
N LEU A 300 -10.51 6.19 25.85
CA LEU A 300 -10.39 5.06 26.76
C LEU A 300 -8.96 4.53 26.84
N ARG A 301 -8.23 4.48 25.72
CA ARG A 301 -6.81 4.08 25.68
C ARG A 301 -5.94 5.08 26.41
N ASP A 302 -6.13 6.36 26.17
CA ASP A 302 -5.37 7.44 26.82
C ASP A 302 -5.54 7.41 28.33
N THR A 303 -6.76 7.12 28.80
CA THR A 303 -7.04 6.99 30.23
C THR A 303 -6.35 5.77 30.84
N ARG A 304 -6.25 4.65 30.10
CA ARG A 304 -5.55 3.44 30.58
C ARG A 304 -4.04 3.68 30.70
N ASP A 305 -3.44 4.35 29.73
CA ASP A 305 -2.00 4.63 29.70
C ASP A 305 -1.58 5.60 30.82
N GLN A 306 -2.47 6.47 31.30
CA GLN A 306 -2.21 7.35 32.45
C GLN A 306 -2.24 6.64 33.81
N LEU A 307 -2.82 5.43 33.88
CA LEU A 307 -2.95 4.63 35.10
C LEU A 307 -1.84 3.58 35.25
N THR A 308 -0.99 3.43 34.25
CA THR A 308 0.13 2.47 34.19
C THR A 308 1.47 3.16 34.26
#